data_AF-A0A7C9FAW9-F1
#
_entry.id   AF-A0A7C9FAW9-F1
#
_cell.length_a   1.000
_cell.length_b   1.000
_cell.length_c   1.000
_cell.angle_alpha   90.00
_cell.angle_beta   90.00
_cell.angle_gamma   90.00
#
_symmetry.space_group_name_H-M   'P 1'
#
loop_
_entity.id
_entity.type
_entity.pdbx_description
1 polymer ?
#
loop_
_entity_poly.entity_id
_entity_poly.type
_entity_poly.pdbx_seq_one_letter_code
_entity_poly.pdbx_strand_id
1 'polypeptide(L)'
;MKKLSIVLMLAAACLLLPPTAVAQYVDWTGTVSTEWNEPDNWSTHAVPVDTSFVRIIQAASDGRYPVLSSSVKVRYFRLQTYQITIGSHTLEADEMDTLWGTIVSDNGKLKVTGINPLYGTYIQGPINIDLEYGRLFGITYGGDVVMHVTSKANQYNWWPRNSGVYISYNANDTFKGNVKFIVDGVGDLNIGTFASTTLFEKKVDFILSNPGPNQTRVYFSQRGGTSIFKDSVNVFLTPRTEFYPKSFVNFEGPVSLNNQGGRFEVAAWGDFTNNPSGDAKSSLIRFSKDINVDQSEGSVAFGSNYTSEYQGFLSASSSGSLIDTLSTVRLSGAGLSKGSISFINSIINTPIRNWPPPPTRPQPWRERA
;
A
#
# COMPACT_ATOMS: atom_id res chain seq x y z
N MET A 1 9.55 -48.95 41.42
CA MET A 1 8.98 -47.76 42.10
C MET A 1 9.33 -46.42 41.42
N LYS A 2 10.59 -46.12 41.06
CA LYS A 2 10.96 -44.83 40.43
C LYS A 2 10.25 -44.48 39.10
N LYS A 3 9.86 -45.48 38.28
CA LYS A 3 9.14 -45.25 37.02
C LYS A 3 7.67 -44.84 37.20
N LEU A 4 7.03 -45.23 38.31
CA LEU A 4 5.62 -44.92 38.58
C LEU A 4 5.43 -43.46 39.06
N SER A 5 6.40 -42.94 39.82
CA SER A 5 6.39 -41.56 40.32
C SER A 5 6.59 -40.51 39.22
N ILE A 6 7.35 -40.83 38.16
CA ILE A 6 7.54 -39.92 37.02
C ILE A 6 6.27 -39.82 36.18
N VAL A 7 5.55 -40.93 36.00
CA VAL A 7 4.28 -40.96 35.25
C VAL A 7 3.18 -40.20 36.01
N LEU A 8 3.08 -40.34 37.33
CA LEU A 8 2.13 -39.56 38.14
C LEU A 8 2.45 -38.05 38.15
N MET A 9 3.73 -37.67 38.21
CA MET A 9 4.12 -36.26 38.16
C MET A 9 3.88 -35.63 36.78
N LEU A 10 4.09 -36.36 35.67
CA LEU A 10 3.73 -35.86 34.34
C LEU A 10 2.20 -35.72 34.16
N ALA A 11 1.41 -36.68 34.65
CA ALA A 11 -0.05 -36.62 34.57
C ALA A 11 -0.63 -35.45 35.39
N ALA A 12 -0.08 -35.18 36.58
CA ALA A 12 -0.46 -34.04 37.41
C ALA A 12 -0.03 -32.70 36.78
N ALA A 13 1.13 -32.63 36.12
CA ALA A 13 1.59 -31.43 35.43
C ALA A 13 0.70 -31.07 34.21
N CYS A 14 0.17 -32.06 33.48
CA CYS A 14 -0.77 -31.82 32.39
C CYS A 14 -2.16 -31.33 32.85
N LEU A 15 -2.58 -31.67 34.08
CA LEU A 15 -3.86 -31.23 34.67
C LEU A 15 -3.80 -29.81 35.27
N LEU A 16 -2.59 -29.26 35.46
CA LEU A 16 -2.36 -27.90 35.97
C LEU A 16 -2.09 -26.89 34.86
N LEU A 17 -2.13 -27.30 33.59
CA LEU A 17 -2.11 -26.36 32.48
C LEU A 17 -3.43 -25.58 32.50
N PRO A 18 -3.40 -24.24 32.59
CA PRO A 18 -4.62 -23.45 32.50
C PRO A 18 -5.32 -23.81 31.19
N PRO A 19 -6.65 -23.97 31.17
CA PRO A 19 -7.36 -24.19 29.92
C PRO A 19 -7.00 -23.03 29.00
N THR A 20 -6.38 -23.36 27.87
CA THR A 20 -6.19 -22.41 26.79
C THR A 20 -7.59 -22.06 26.31
N ALA A 21 -8.14 -20.93 26.78
CA ALA A 21 -9.38 -20.38 26.28
C ALA A 21 -9.18 -20.13 24.78
N VAL A 22 -9.76 -20.99 23.95
CA VAL A 22 -9.79 -20.76 22.51
C VAL A 22 -10.64 -19.51 22.31
N ALA A 23 -10.09 -18.50 21.65
CA ALA A 23 -10.84 -17.32 21.28
C ALA A 23 -12.12 -17.73 20.54
N GLN A 24 -13.28 -17.47 21.15
CA GLN A 24 -14.56 -17.79 20.55
C GLN A 24 -14.97 -16.66 19.61
N TYR A 25 -15.36 -17.03 18.40
CA TYR A 25 -15.94 -16.09 17.44
C TYR A 25 -17.36 -15.70 17.85
N VAL A 26 -17.68 -14.42 17.67
CA VAL A 26 -19.02 -13.84 17.85
C VAL A 26 -19.54 -13.50 16.47
N ASP A 27 -20.52 -14.26 15.99
CA ASP A 27 -21.02 -14.17 14.63
C ASP A 27 -22.31 -13.35 14.59
N TRP A 28 -22.41 -12.45 13.60
CA TRP A 28 -23.66 -11.75 13.32
C TRP A 28 -24.72 -12.73 12.81
N THR A 29 -25.87 -12.74 13.48
CA THR A 29 -27.06 -13.51 13.08
C THR A 29 -28.17 -12.61 12.54
N GLY A 30 -28.27 -11.37 13.06
CA GLY A 30 -29.32 -10.41 12.69
C GLY A 30 -30.74 -10.91 12.96
N THR A 31 -30.92 -11.82 13.91
CA THR A 31 -32.19 -12.51 14.16
C THR A 31 -33.33 -11.56 14.58
N VAL A 32 -33.01 -10.48 15.29
CA VAL A 32 -33.98 -9.55 15.88
C VAL A 32 -34.07 -8.23 15.12
N SER A 33 -32.94 -7.63 14.74
CA SER A 33 -32.90 -6.30 14.11
C SER A 33 -31.59 -6.08 13.33
N THR A 34 -31.37 -4.86 12.83
CA THR A 34 -30.09 -4.42 12.26
C THR A 34 -29.15 -3.81 13.30
N GLU A 35 -29.61 -3.59 14.54
CA GLU A 35 -28.84 -2.86 15.54
C GLU A 35 -27.65 -3.69 16.04
N TRP A 36 -26.43 -3.16 15.93
CA TRP A 36 -25.22 -3.79 16.46
C TRP A 36 -25.33 -4.08 17.96
N ASN A 37 -25.99 -3.20 18.71
CA ASN A 37 -26.07 -3.25 20.16
C ASN A 37 -27.21 -4.13 20.70
N GLU A 38 -27.90 -4.88 19.85
CA GLU A 38 -28.92 -5.86 20.26
C GLU A 38 -28.26 -7.23 20.51
N PRO A 39 -28.20 -7.72 21.76
CA PRO A 39 -27.52 -8.97 22.10
C PRO A 39 -28.01 -10.18 21.29
N ASP A 40 -29.30 -10.27 21.00
CA ASP A 40 -29.90 -11.40 20.28
C ASP A 40 -29.59 -11.41 18.77
N ASN A 41 -28.94 -10.37 18.26
CA ASN A 41 -28.38 -10.38 16.90
C ASN A 41 -27.02 -11.09 16.81
N TRP A 42 -26.47 -11.59 17.92
CA TRP A 42 -25.15 -12.24 17.98
C TRP A 42 -25.25 -13.69 18.42
N SER A 43 -24.39 -14.56 17.89
CA SER A 43 -24.40 -16.00 18.19
C SER A 43 -24.18 -16.35 19.66
N THR A 44 -23.63 -15.43 20.46
CA THR A 44 -23.38 -15.59 21.88
C THR A 44 -24.45 -14.95 22.77
N HIS A 45 -25.50 -14.35 22.19
CA HIS A 45 -26.51 -13.56 22.93
C HIS A 45 -25.88 -12.43 23.78
N ALA A 46 -24.80 -11.84 23.27
CA ALA A 46 -24.05 -10.77 23.93
C ALA A 46 -23.45 -9.84 22.88
N VAL A 47 -23.47 -8.53 23.17
CA VAL A 47 -22.87 -7.51 22.29
C VAL A 47 -21.34 -7.66 22.31
N PRO A 48 -20.66 -7.67 21.14
CA PRO A 48 -19.21 -7.71 21.09
C PRO A 48 -18.54 -6.56 21.83
N VAL A 49 -17.43 -6.87 22.48
CA VAL A 49 -16.57 -5.92 23.22
C VAL A 49 -15.15 -5.92 22.62
N ASP A 50 -14.26 -5.12 23.21
CA ASP A 50 -12.89 -4.90 22.74
C ASP A 50 -12.00 -6.16 22.71
N THR A 51 -12.40 -7.23 23.39
CA THR A 51 -11.71 -8.54 23.36
C THR A 51 -12.35 -9.55 22.39
N SER A 52 -13.50 -9.22 21.79
CA SER A 52 -14.27 -10.12 20.95
C SER A 52 -13.66 -10.32 19.55
N PHE A 53 -13.88 -11.51 19.00
CA PHE A 53 -13.52 -11.88 17.63
C PHE A 53 -14.79 -11.91 16.78
N VAL A 54 -15.12 -10.79 16.15
CA VAL A 54 -16.37 -10.61 15.42
C VAL A 54 -16.27 -11.10 14.00
N ARG A 55 -17.31 -11.79 13.52
CA ARG A 55 -17.44 -12.12 12.09
C ARG A 55 -18.84 -11.84 11.56
N ILE A 56 -18.90 -11.29 10.34
CA ILE A 56 -20.11 -11.18 9.52
C ILE A 56 -19.89 -12.04 8.30
N ILE A 57 -20.31 -13.30 8.39
CA ILE A 57 -20.01 -14.38 7.42
C ILE A 57 -21.26 -14.98 6.79
N GLN A 58 -22.43 -14.48 7.16
CA GLN A 58 -23.72 -14.80 6.54
C GLN A 58 -24.63 -13.57 6.62
N ALA A 59 -25.51 -13.41 5.63
CA ALA A 59 -26.62 -12.48 5.78
C ALA A 59 -27.62 -13.07 6.78
N ALA A 60 -28.29 -12.20 7.55
CA ALA A 60 -29.55 -12.59 8.17
C ALA A 60 -30.53 -13.04 7.08
N SER A 61 -31.45 -13.94 7.42
CA SER A 61 -32.40 -14.54 6.47
C SER A 61 -33.25 -13.53 5.70
N ASP A 62 -33.36 -12.29 6.19
CA ASP A 62 -34.11 -11.19 5.59
C ASP A 62 -33.23 -10.00 5.17
N GLY A 63 -31.91 -10.18 5.11
CA GLY A 63 -30.99 -9.12 4.68
C GLY A 63 -30.70 -8.06 5.73
N ARG A 64 -31.00 -8.30 7.01
CA ARG A 64 -30.54 -7.44 8.11
C ARG A 64 -29.03 -7.53 8.28
N TYR A 65 -28.35 -6.48 7.84
CA TYR A 65 -26.93 -6.26 8.10
C TYR A 65 -26.74 -5.39 9.34
N PRO A 66 -25.61 -5.54 10.05
CA PRO A 66 -25.35 -4.74 11.23
C PRO A 66 -25.21 -3.26 10.88
N VAL A 67 -25.82 -2.42 11.70
CA VAL A 67 -25.74 -0.97 11.68
C VAL A 67 -25.16 -0.51 13.02
N LEU A 68 -24.09 0.28 12.97
CA LEU A 68 -23.55 0.91 14.16
C LEU A 68 -24.44 2.10 14.56
N SER A 69 -24.89 2.12 15.82
CA SER A 69 -25.53 3.29 16.44
C SER A 69 -24.53 4.10 17.29
N SER A 70 -23.31 3.59 17.45
CA SER A 70 -22.21 4.17 18.22
C SER A 70 -20.88 3.62 17.71
N SER A 71 -19.78 4.32 17.99
CA SER A 71 -18.44 3.78 17.71
C SER A 71 -18.18 2.52 18.53
N VAL A 72 -17.51 1.53 17.93
CA VAL A 72 -17.23 0.24 18.55
C VAL A 72 -15.75 -0.10 18.41
N LYS A 73 -15.23 -0.83 19.41
CA LYS A 73 -13.91 -1.45 19.37
C LYS A 73 -14.06 -2.95 19.56
N VAL A 74 -13.36 -3.72 18.74
CA VAL A 74 -13.25 -5.18 18.86
C VAL A 74 -11.79 -5.60 18.72
N ARG A 75 -11.45 -6.83 19.12
CA ARG A 75 -10.09 -7.33 18.93
C ARG A 75 -9.86 -7.72 17.49
N TYR A 76 -10.76 -8.52 16.93
CA TYR A 76 -10.68 -9.00 15.56
C TYR A 76 -12.02 -8.77 14.86
N PHE A 77 -11.98 -8.28 13.63
CA PHE A 77 -13.16 -8.10 12.80
C PHE A 77 -12.98 -8.77 11.44
N ARG A 78 -13.90 -9.68 11.10
CA ARG A 78 -14.02 -10.25 9.76
C ARG A 78 -15.32 -9.89 9.08
N LEU A 79 -15.24 -9.37 7.86
CA LEU A 79 -16.39 -9.20 6.96
C LEU A 79 -16.18 -10.07 5.71
N GLN A 80 -17.07 -11.03 5.47
CA GLN A 80 -16.93 -11.93 4.32
C GLN A 80 -18.19 -11.91 3.47
N THR A 81 -18.14 -11.44 2.22
CA THR A 81 -19.26 -11.43 1.23
C THR A 81 -20.51 -10.60 1.55
N TYR A 82 -20.59 -9.96 2.72
CA TYR A 82 -21.79 -9.24 3.20
C TYR A 82 -21.52 -7.77 3.52
N GLN A 83 -22.50 -7.09 4.11
CA GLN A 83 -22.44 -5.67 4.41
C GLN A 83 -22.34 -5.38 5.91
N ILE A 84 -21.73 -4.24 6.24
CA ILE A 84 -21.90 -3.53 7.50
C ILE A 84 -22.13 -2.04 7.20
N THR A 85 -23.01 -1.40 7.95
CA THR A 85 -23.19 0.06 7.92
C THR A 85 -22.54 0.68 9.13
N ILE A 86 -21.43 1.40 8.93
CA ILE A 86 -20.75 2.14 10.01
C ILE A 86 -21.29 3.57 10.14
N GLY A 87 -22.00 4.09 9.13
CA GLY A 87 -22.52 5.46 9.14
C GLY A 87 -21.40 6.47 9.37
N SER A 88 -21.58 7.37 10.33
CA SER A 88 -20.56 8.34 10.77
C SER A 88 -19.73 7.86 11.98
N HIS A 89 -19.84 6.59 12.36
CA HIS A 89 -19.19 6.04 13.55
C HIS A 89 -17.82 5.41 13.23
N THR A 90 -17.05 5.13 14.28
CA THR A 90 -15.77 4.43 14.18
C THR A 90 -15.96 2.93 14.43
N LEU A 91 -15.45 2.10 13.51
CA LEU A 91 -15.13 0.69 13.77
C LEU A 91 -13.62 0.59 13.99
N GLU A 92 -13.24 0.37 15.24
CA GLU A 92 -11.85 0.08 15.62
C GLU A 92 -11.66 -1.43 15.78
N ALA A 93 -10.62 -1.97 15.15
CA ALA A 93 -10.19 -3.34 15.35
C ALA A 93 -8.67 -3.41 15.57
N ASP A 94 -8.22 -4.21 16.52
CA ASP A 94 -6.79 -4.50 16.62
C ASP A 94 -6.33 -5.29 15.40
N GLU A 95 -7.18 -6.19 14.89
CA GLU A 95 -7.00 -6.92 13.63
C GLU A 95 -8.26 -6.84 12.76
N MET A 96 -8.10 -6.55 11.46
CA MET A 96 -9.20 -6.55 10.50
C MET A 96 -8.90 -7.47 9.32
N ASP A 97 -9.91 -8.16 8.82
CA ASP A 97 -9.85 -9.03 7.65
C ASP A 97 -11.15 -8.90 6.86
N THR A 98 -11.11 -8.32 5.68
CA THR A 98 -12.31 -8.23 4.84
C THR A 98 -12.10 -9.09 3.61
N LEU A 99 -13.05 -9.94 3.30
CA LEU A 99 -13.05 -10.88 2.20
C LEU A 99 -14.31 -10.64 1.36
N TRP A 100 -14.25 -9.68 0.44
CA TRP A 100 -15.34 -9.36 -0.49
C TRP A 100 -16.61 -8.78 0.13
N GLY A 101 -16.49 -7.86 1.09
CA GLY A 101 -17.65 -7.24 1.75
C GLY A 101 -18.07 -5.88 1.17
N THR A 102 -19.15 -5.32 1.70
CA THR A 102 -19.52 -3.90 1.53
C THR A 102 -19.48 -3.17 2.88
N ILE A 103 -18.79 -2.04 2.94
CA ILE A 103 -18.83 -1.14 4.09
C ILE A 103 -19.58 0.11 3.66
N VAL A 104 -20.74 0.38 4.27
CA VAL A 104 -21.51 1.60 4.03
C VAL A 104 -21.12 2.65 5.06
N SER A 105 -20.62 3.77 4.57
CA SER A 105 -20.06 4.85 5.37
C SER A 105 -20.66 6.20 4.97
N ASP A 106 -20.88 7.05 5.96
CA ASP A 106 -21.21 8.47 5.80
C ASP A 106 -20.21 9.28 6.62
N ASN A 107 -18.97 9.36 6.12
CA ASN A 107 -17.80 9.89 6.82
C ASN A 107 -17.41 9.12 8.09
N GLY A 108 -17.82 7.85 8.20
CA GLY A 108 -17.38 6.93 9.24
C GLY A 108 -15.88 6.68 9.18
N LYS A 109 -15.39 5.97 10.20
CA LYS A 109 -13.96 5.73 10.38
C LYS A 109 -13.65 4.26 10.56
N LEU A 110 -12.71 3.74 9.79
CA LEU A 110 -12.05 2.47 10.05
C LEU A 110 -10.71 2.76 10.70
N LYS A 111 -10.48 2.20 11.89
CA LYS A 111 -9.19 2.31 12.56
C LYS A 111 -8.64 0.92 12.80
N VAL A 112 -7.47 0.65 12.22
CA VAL A 112 -6.84 -0.67 12.35
C VAL A 112 -5.41 -0.53 12.87
N THR A 113 -5.18 -1.09 14.05
CA THR A 113 -3.88 -1.04 14.72
C THR A 113 -2.94 -2.14 14.20
N GLY A 114 -3.49 -3.25 13.68
CA GLY A 114 -2.75 -4.28 12.98
C GLY A 114 -3.51 -4.90 11.83
N ILE A 115 -2.95 -4.83 10.62
CA ILE A 115 -3.71 -5.23 9.42
C ILE A 115 -3.18 -6.57 8.90
N ASN A 116 -4.01 -7.60 9.05
CA ASN A 116 -4.19 -8.59 7.99
C ASN A 116 -4.98 -7.93 6.85
N PRO A 117 -4.75 -8.31 5.58
CA PRO A 117 -5.14 -7.47 4.46
C PRO A 117 -6.65 -7.20 4.33
N LEU A 118 -7.01 -5.98 3.91
CA LEU A 118 -8.38 -5.71 3.42
C LEU A 118 -8.47 -6.14 1.97
N TYR A 119 -9.31 -7.14 1.69
CA TYR A 119 -9.43 -7.78 0.39
C TYR A 119 -10.82 -7.65 -0.24
N GLY A 120 -10.85 -7.19 -1.49
CA GLY A 120 -12.02 -7.34 -2.37
C GLY A 120 -13.25 -6.52 -1.99
N THR A 121 -13.11 -5.53 -1.12
CA THR A 121 -14.22 -4.82 -0.47
C THR A 121 -14.71 -3.65 -1.31
N TYR A 122 -16.03 -3.44 -1.33
CA TYR A 122 -16.61 -2.19 -1.80
C TYR A 122 -16.88 -1.27 -0.60
N ILE A 123 -16.34 -0.06 -0.61
CA ILE A 123 -16.66 0.96 0.39
C ILE A 123 -17.60 1.96 -0.25
N GLN A 124 -18.85 1.97 0.22
CA GLN A 124 -19.89 2.86 -0.28
C GLN A 124 -19.93 4.14 0.57
N GLY A 125 -19.79 5.28 -0.10
CA GLY A 125 -19.80 6.60 0.53
C GLY A 125 -18.42 7.05 1.02
N PRO A 126 -18.33 8.27 1.58
CA PRO A 126 -17.08 8.84 2.05
C PRO A 126 -16.58 8.14 3.33
N ILE A 127 -15.26 8.00 3.48
CA ILE A 127 -14.66 7.26 4.60
C ILE A 127 -13.32 7.83 5.08
N ASN A 128 -13.08 7.68 6.39
CA ASN A 128 -11.80 7.93 7.02
C ASN A 128 -11.14 6.59 7.37
N ILE A 129 -9.85 6.44 7.11
CA ILE A 129 -9.12 5.20 7.37
C ILE A 129 -7.81 5.52 8.07
N ASP A 130 -7.65 5.05 9.30
CA ASP A 130 -6.39 5.12 10.04
C ASP A 130 -5.67 3.77 9.92
N LEU A 131 -4.45 3.80 9.40
CA LEU A 131 -3.61 2.64 9.15
C LEU A 131 -2.26 2.83 9.84
N GLU A 132 -1.90 1.94 10.77
CA GLU A 132 -0.53 1.91 11.32
C GLU A 132 0.42 1.12 10.42
N TYR A 133 -0.01 -0.02 9.90
CA TYR A 133 0.69 -0.84 8.91
C TYR A 133 -0.35 -1.72 8.22
N GLY A 134 -0.10 -2.20 6.99
CA GLY A 134 -1.05 -3.10 6.35
C GLY A 134 -1.00 -3.18 4.85
N ARG A 135 -1.89 -3.99 4.30
CA ARG A 135 -2.05 -4.11 2.86
C ARG A 135 -3.53 -4.05 2.46
N LEU A 136 -3.81 -3.24 1.45
CA LEU A 136 -5.12 -3.02 0.87
C LEU A 136 -5.11 -3.57 -0.56
N PHE A 137 -6.09 -4.41 -0.89
CA PHE A 137 -6.15 -5.06 -2.19
C PHE A 137 -7.58 -5.22 -2.71
N GLY A 138 -7.79 -4.91 -3.99
CA GLY A 138 -9.06 -5.19 -4.64
C GLY A 138 -10.21 -4.31 -4.14
N ILE A 139 -9.92 -3.12 -3.63
CA ILE A 139 -10.89 -2.25 -2.97
C ILE A 139 -11.41 -1.21 -3.96
N THR A 140 -12.73 -1.08 -4.03
CA THR A 140 -13.37 0.05 -4.72
C THR A 140 -13.93 1.02 -3.69
N TYR A 141 -13.47 2.26 -3.72
CA TYR A 141 -13.94 3.36 -2.87
C TYR A 141 -14.93 4.20 -3.67
N GLY A 142 -16.20 4.17 -3.25
CA GLY A 142 -17.31 4.82 -3.94
C GLY A 142 -17.41 6.34 -3.68
N GLY A 143 -16.86 6.83 -2.57
CA GLY A 143 -16.87 8.24 -2.19
C GLY A 143 -15.49 8.80 -1.88
N ASP A 144 -15.45 9.96 -1.23
CA ASP A 144 -14.21 10.61 -0.80
C ASP A 144 -13.47 9.79 0.26
N VAL A 145 -12.15 9.76 0.20
CA VAL A 145 -11.31 8.98 1.10
C VAL A 145 -10.29 9.87 1.77
N VAL A 146 -10.26 9.84 3.10
CA VAL A 146 -9.14 10.37 3.89
C VAL A 146 -8.43 9.19 4.52
N MET A 147 -7.16 8.99 4.15
CA MET A 147 -6.34 7.90 4.68
C MET A 147 -5.19 8.49 5.48
N HIS A 148 -5.19 8.22 6.77
CA HIS A 148 -4.12 8.58 7.69
C HIS A 148 -3.20 7.37 7.89
N VAL A 149 -1.97 7.50 7.42
CA VAL A 149 -0.95 6.45 7.49
C VAL A 149 0.07 6.87 8.54
N THR A 150 0.01 6.25 9.71
CA THR A 150 0.93 6.48 10.83
C THR A 150 1.83 5.27 10.98
N SER A 151 2.88 5.19 10.16
CA SER A 151 3.80 4.06 10.26
C SER A 151 4.67 4.17 11.51
N LYS A 152 4.62 3.14 12.35
CA LYS A 152 5.59 2.96 13.43
C LYS A 152 6.76 2.15 12.89
N ALA A 153 7.86 2.82 12.55
CA ALA A 153 9.10 2.11 12.27
C ALA A 153 9.50 1.24 13.47
N ASN A 154 10.00 0.04 13.16
CA ASN A 154 10.72 -0.87 14.04
C ASN A 154 9.93 -1.92 14.83
N GLN A 155 9.05 -2.70 14.20
CA GLN A 155 8.79 -4.04 14.74
C GLN A 155 8.84 -5.14 13.67
N TYR A 156 9.85 -6.00 13.81
CA TYR A 156 9.99 -7.35 13.27
C TYR A 156 10.43 -7.58 11.82
N ASN A 157 11.77 -7.66 11.71
CA ASN A 157 12.54 -8.81 11.23
C ASN A 157 11.77 -10.02 10.64
N TRP A 158 12.25 -10.45 9.48
CA TRP A 158 11.90 -11.62 8.66
C TRP A 158 10.90 -11.33 7.53
N TRP A 159 11.26 -11.91 6.40
CA TRP A 159 10.82 -11.60 5.06
C TRP A 159 9.31 -11.82 4.85
N PRO A 160 8.63 -10.98 4.03
CA PRO A 160 9.11 -9.78 3.37
C PRO A 160 8.85 -8.53 4.23
N ARG A 161 9.77 -7.56 4.13
CA ARG A 161 9.80 -6.27 4.84
C ARG A 161 8.42 -5.58 4.87
N ASN A 162 7.70 -5.68 6.00
CA ASN A 162 6.33 -5.16 6.18
C ASN A 162 6.32 -3.81 6.93
N SER A 163 7.31 -2.95 6.72
CA SER A 163 7.45 -1.67 7.47
C SER A 163 6.57 -0.53 6.95
N GLY A 164 5.44 -0.83 6.30
CA GLY A 164 4.67 0.18 5.58
C GLY A 164 3.26 -0.23 5.21
N VAL A 165 2.55 0.71 4.60
CA VAL A 165 1.20 0.51 4.05
C VAL A 165 1.32 0.24 2.56
N TYR A 166 0.64 -0.80 2.08
CA TYR A 166 0.57 -1.15 0.67
C TYR A 166 -0.86 -0.96 0.17
N ILE A 167 -1.02 -0.23 -0.92
CA ILE A 167 -2.29 -0.04 -1.63
C ILE A 167 -2.18 -0.73 -2.98
N SER A 168 -3.23 -1.43 -3.40
CA SER A 168 -3.32 -2.17 -4.66
C SER A 168 -2.16 -3.15 -4.79
N TYR A 169 -2.06 -4.11 -3.89
CA TYR A 169 -1.05 -5.16 -3.97
C TYR A 169 -1.68 -6.43 -4.54
N ASN A 170 -1.20 -6.88 -5.70
CA ASN A 170 -1.72 -8.02 -6.48
C ASN A 170 -3.19 -7.95 -6.96
N ALA A 171 -3.96 -6.91 -6.63
CA ALA A 171 -5.32 -6.70 -7.10
C ALA A 171 -5.58 -5.22 -7.33
N ASN A 172 -6.52 -4.90 -8.23
CA ASN A 172 -6.78 -3.52 -8.65
C ASN A 172 -7.61 -2.77 -7.61
N ASP A 173 -7.18 -1.55 -7.27
CA ASP A 173 -7.97 -0.63 -6.47
C ASP A 173 -8.52 0.52 -7.33
N THR A 174 -9.71 1.01 -6.99
CA THR A 174 -10.34 2.15 -7.67
C THR A 174 -10.88 3.16 -6.67
N PHE A 175 -10.48 4.42 -6.81
CA PHE A 175 -10.93 5.55 -6.01
C PHE A 175 -11.80 6.47 -6.86
N LYS A 176 -13.11 6.49 -6.60
CA LYS A 176 -14.09 7.26 -7.37
C LYS A 176 -14.26 8.71 -6.88
N GLY A 177 -14.01 8.97 -5.59
CA GLY A 177 -14.06 10.30 -4.98
C GLY A 177 -12.69 10.95 -4.81
N ASN A 178 -12.65 12.13 -4.20
CA ASN A 178 -11.41 12.81 -3.84
C ASN A 178 -10.64 11.99 -2.82
N VAL A 179 -9.31 11.96 -2.93
CA VAL A 179 -8.46 11.20 -2.01
C VAL A 179 -7.49 12.14 -1.32
N LYS A 180 -7.35 11.98 0.00
CA LYS A 180 -6.33 12.66 0.80
C LYS A 180 -5.53 11.63 1.57
N PHE A 181 -4.26 11.48 1.20
CA PHE A 181 -3.30 10.71 1.97
C PHE A 181 -2.58 11.65 2.94
N ILE A 182 -2.71 11.40 4.24
CA ILE A 182 -1.94 12.05 5.29
C ILE A 182 -0.94 11.01 5.77
N VAL A 183 0.33 11.21 5.47
CA VAL A 183 1.40 10.27 5.82
C VAL A 183 2.28 10.93 6.86
N ASP A 184 2.20 10.43 8.09
CA ASP A 184 3.00 10.91 9.21
C ASP A 184 3.80 9.80 9.89
N GLY A 185 4.89 10.20 10.53
CA GLY A 185 5.78 9.25 11.21
C GLY A 185 6.74 8.53 10.26
N VAL A 186 7.15 7.31 10.62
CA VAL A 186 8.29 6.63 9.99
C VAL A 186 7.82 5.39 9.25
N GLY A 187 7.77 5.48 7.93
CA GLY A 187 7.56 4.33 7.05
C GLY A 187 7.22 4.70 5.63
N ASP A 188 6.95 3.64 4.86
CA ASP A 188 6.75 3.70 3.43
C ASP A 188 5.28 3.48 3.09
N LEU A 189 4.64 4.42 2.40
CA LEU A 189 3.39 4.19 1.70
C LEU A 189 3.72 3.72 0.28
N ASN A 190 3.26 2.53 -0.08
CA ASN A 190 3.51 1.91 -1.38
C ASN A 190 2.18 1.79 -2.13
N ILE A 191 2.06 2.37 -3.32
CA ILE A 191 0.81 2.40 -4.09
C ILE A 191 1.03 1.69 -5.43
N GLY A 192 0.12 0.78 -5.80
CA GLY A 192 0.17 0.08 -7.08
C GLY A 192 1.35 -0.88 -7.14
N THR A 193 1.26 -2.04 -6.48
CA THR A 193 2.39 -2.98 -6.43
C THR A 193 2.03 -4.34 -7.03
N PHE A 194 3.02 -5.01 -7.63
CA PHE A 194 2.90 -6.37 -8.19
C PHE A 194 1.82 -6.55 -9.26
N ALA A 195 2.02 -5.93 -10.43
CA ALA A 195 1.14 -6.08 -11.61
C ALA A 195 -0.35 -5.70 -11.42
N SER A 196 -0.67 -4.94 -10.37
CA SER A 196 -2.00 -4.37 -10.16
C SER A 196 -2.16 -3.00 -10.84
N THR A 197 -3.40 -2.53 -10.96
CA THR A 197 -3.71 -1.15 -11.37
C THR A 197 -4.41 -0.42 -10.23
N THR A 198 -3.85 0.71 -9.81
CA THR A 198 -4.52 1.68 -8.93
C THR A 198 -5.07 2.81 -9.78
N LEU A 199 -6.38 3.01 -9.75
CA LEU A 199 -7.05 4.09 -10.49
C LEU A 199 -7.58 5.15 -9.53
N PHE A 200 -7.18 6.41 -9.74
CA PHE A 200 -7.72 7.59 -9.08
C PHE A 200 -8.53 8.42 -10.09
N GLU A 201 -9.85 8.49 -9.91
CA GLU A 201 -10.74 9.19 -10.86
C GLU A 201 -10.91 10.68 -10.59
N LYS A 202 -10.60 11.12 -9.36
CA LYS A 202 -10.70 12.50 -8.90
C LYS A 202 -9.39 12.96 -8.26
N LYS A 203 -9.40 14.19 -7.77
CA LYS A 203 -8.27 14.85 -7.12
C LYS A 203 -7.62 13.98 -6.05
N VAL A 204 -6.30 13.97 -6.02
CA VAL A 204 -5.50 13.32 -4.97
C VAL A 204 -4.58 14.34 -4.30
N ASP A 205 -4.69 14.45 -2.98
CA ASP A 205 -3.79 15.24 -2.14
C ASP A 205 -2.87 14.29 -1.35
N PHE A 206 -1.56 14.47 -1.49
CA PHE A 206 -0.55 13.83 -0.66
C PHE A 206 0.02 14.85 0.32
N ILE A 207 -0.20 14.62 1.61
CA ILE A 207 0.33 15.47 2.69
C ILE A 207 1.31 14.62 3.48
N LEU A 208 2.61 14.83 3.23
CA LEU A 208 3.68 14.10 3.91
C LEU A 208 4.27 15.02 4.96
N SER A 209 4.31 14.53 6.20
CA SER A 209 4.96 15.24 7.30
C SER A 209 5.82 14.29 8.13
N ASN A 210 7.00 14.74 8.54
CA ASN A 210 7.86 13.94 9.41
C ASN A 210 8.49 14.77 10.53
N PRO A 211 7.97 14.68 11.76
CA PRO A 211 8.58 15.35 12.90
C PRO A 211 9.84 14.64 13.43
N GLY A 212 10.10 13.40 13.01
CA GLY A 212 11.16 12.54 13.55
C GLY A 212 12.50 12.57 12.78
N PRO A 213 13.51 11.83 13.27
CA PRO A 213 14.83 11.74 12.62
C PRO A 213 14.85 10.87 11.37
N ASN A 214 13.91 9.94 11.24
CA ASN A 214 13.86 9.01 10.11
C ASN A 214 13.16 9.66 8.91
N GLN A 215 13.05 8.95 7.77
CA GLN A 215 12.38 9.44 6.57
C GLN A 215 10.94 8.92 6.47
N THR A 216 10.06 9.71 5.84
CA THR A 216 8.71 9.29 5.42
C THR A 216 8.71 9.22 3.91
N ARG A 217 8.25 8.11 3.33
CA ARG A 217 8.35 7.92 1.87
C ARG A 217 7.03 7.48 1.27
N VAL A 218 6.75 8.00 0.08
CA VAL A 218 5.69 7.48 -0.78
C VAL A 218 6.32 6.92 -2.05
N TYR A 219 6.04 5.65 -2.32
CA TYR A 219 6.47 4.93 -3.51
C TYR A 219 5.28 4.54 -4.35
N PHE A 220 5.44 4.62 -5.67
CA PHE A 220 4.44 4.12 -6.61
C PHE A 220 4.98 2.93 -7.40
N SER A 221 4.06 2.10 -7.90
CA SER A 221 4.26 1.25 -9.07
C SER A 221 5.46 0.31 -8.97
N GLN A 222 5.60 -0.37 -7.83
CA GLN A 222 6.65 -1.36 -7.63
C GLN A 222 6.30 -2.67 -8.34
N ARG A 223 7.30 -3.32 -8.96
CA ARG A 223 7.18 -4.67 -9.55
C ARG A 223 6.06 -4.78 -10.60
N GLY A 224 6.00 -3.82 -11.50
CA GLY A 224 5.08 -3.83 -12.65
C GLY A 224 3.63 -3.42 -12.36
N GLY A 225 3.32 -2.94 -11.14
CA GLY A 225 2.04 -2.28 -10.88
C GLY A 225 1.93 -0.94 -11.64
N THR A 226 0.72 -0.47 -11.89
CA THR A 226 0.42 0.79 -12.59
C THR A 226 -0.43 1.69 -11.72
N SER A 227 -0.12 2.99 -11.68
CA SER A 227 -0.94 4.00 -11.00
C SER A 227 -1.41 5.04 -12.01
N ILE A 228 -2.72 5.30 -12.06
CA ILE A 228 -3.35 6.22 -13.02
C ILE A 228 -4.09 7.31 -12.25
N PHE A 229 -3.74 8.57 -12.51
CA PHE A 229 -4.36 9.75 -11.93
C PHE A 229 -5.09 10.52 -13.03
N LYS A 230 -6.43 10.40 -13.07
CA LYS A 230 -7.27 11.04 -14.10
C LYS A 230 -7.44 12.55 -13.91
N ASP A 231 -7.25 13.04 -12.69
CA ASP A 231 -7.47 14.43 -12.29
C ASP A 231 -6.22 15.00 -11.58
N SER A 232 -6.35 16.16 -10.94
CA SER A 232 -5.24 16.87 -10.31
C SER A 232 -4.60 16.10 -9.15
N VAL A 233 -3.27 16.20 -9.06
CA VAL A 233 -2.49 15.67 -7.94
C VAL A 233 -1.77 16.81 -7.25
N ASN A 234 -1.97 16.98 -5.94
CA ASN A 234 -1.18 17.89 -5.14
C ASN A 234 -0.27 17.10 -4.20
N VAL A 235 0.97 17.54 -4.07
CA VAL A 235 1.96 16.93 -3.18
C VAL A 235 2.52 18.02 -2.28
N PHE A 236 2.39 17.82 -0.97
CA PHE A 236 2.93 18.70 0.06
C PHE A 236 4.02 17.94 0.83
N LEU A 237 5.24 18.47 0.79
CA LEU A 237 6.42 17.85 1.39
C LEU A 237 7.03 18.77 2.45
N THR A 238 7.23 18.24 3.65
CA THR A 238 8.06 18.87 4.69
C THR A 238 9.48 18.30 4.68
N PRO A 239 10.43 18.83 5.48
CA PRO A 239 11.75 18.21 5.61
C PRO A 239 11.69 16.72 5.96
N ARG A 240 12.64 15.94 5.44
CA ARG A 240 12.76 14.48 5.62
C ARG A 240 11.61 13.63 5.05
N THR A 241 10.83 14.20 4.15
CA THR A 241 9.83 13.47 3.37
C THR A 241 10.32 13.24 1.95
N GLU A 242 9.96 12.10 1.37
CA GLU A 242 10.37 11.73 0.03
C GLU A 242 9.19 11.20 -0.80
N PHE A 243 9.02 11.71 -2.03
CA PHE A 243 7.96 11.28 -2.93
C PHE A 243 8.58 10.74 -4.23
N TYR A 244 8.37 9.44 -4.47
CA TYR A 244 9.02 8.67 -5.53
C TYR A 244 8.00 7.99 -6.45
N PRO A 245 7.45 8.69 -7.45
CA PRO A 245 6.81 8.03 -8.57
C PRO A 245 7.87 7.22 -9.33
N LYS A 246 7.74 5.90 -9.27
CA LYS A 246 8.54 4.99 -10.08
C LYS A 246 7.82 4.69 -11.40
N SER A 247 8.34 3.71 -12.14
CA SER A 247 7.84 3.19 -13.42
C SER A 247 6.33 2.99 -13.46
N PHE A 248 5.66 3.21 -14.60
CA PHE A 248 4.21 2.97 -14.80
C PHE A 248 3.32 3.86 -13.92
N VAL A 249 3.58 5.17 -13.95
CA VAL A 249 2.68 6.17 -13.37
C VAL A 249 2.18 7.09 -14.49
N ASN A 250 0.87 7.24 -14.61
CA ASN A 250 0.25 8.11 -15.60
C ASN A 250 -0.50 9.24 -14.87
N PHE A 251 -0.03 10.46 -15.04
CA PHE A 251 -0.71 11.68 -14.62
C PHE A 251 -1.44 12.27 -15.83
N GLU A 252 -2.76 12.12 -15.87
CA GLU A 252 -3.62 12.69 -16.92
C GLU A 252 -4.07 14.12 -16.57
N GLY A 253 -4.16 14.42 -15.27
CA GLY A 253 -4.41 15.76 -14.74
C GLY A 253 -3.13 16.53 -14.35
N PRO A 254 -3.26 17.81 -13.95
CA PRO A 254 -2.14 18.64 -13.54
C PRO A 254 -1.52 18.16 -12.23
N VAL A 255 -0.21 18.33 -12.08
CA VAL A 255 0.51 18.00 -10.84
C VAL A 255 1.05 19.29 -10.21
N SER A 256 0.71 19.52 -8.95
CA SER A 256 1.24 20.64 -8.16
C SER A 256 2.07 20.11 -7.01
N LEU A 257 3.32 20.56 -6.91
CA LEU A 257 4.25 20.21 -5.85
C LEU A 257 4.52 21.45 -5.00
N ASN A 258 4.27 21.35 -3.69
CA ASN A 258 4.70 22.31 -2.69
C ASN A 258 5.77 21.65 -1.82
N ASN A 259 7.03 22.00 -2.07
CA ASN A 259 8.17 21.41 -1.40
C ASN A 259 8.82 22.40 -0.41
N GLN A 260 8.65 22.12 0.88
CA GLN A 260 9.18 22.89 2.01
C GLN A 260 10.37 22.18 2.67
N GLY A 261 11.27 21.58 1.88
CA GLY A 261 12.50 20.94 2.39
C GLY A 261 12.56 19.42 2.27
N GLY A 262 11.57 18.79 1.64
CA GLY A 262 11.58 17.37 1.28
C GLY A 262 12.31 17.08 -0.03
N ARG A 263 12.25 15.82 -0.46
CA ARG A 263 12.80 15.33 -1.74
C ARG A 263 11.67 14.85 -2.64
N PHE A 264 11.59 15.41 -3.84
CA PHE A 264 10.72 14.88 -4.89
C PHE A 264 11.62 14.30 -5.99
N GLU A 265 11.48 13.01 -6.29
CA GLU A 265 12.29 12.38 -7.32
C GLU A 265 11.44 11.49 -8.21
N VAL A 266 11.40 11.86 -9.48
CA VAL A 266 10.77 11.10 -10.54
C VAL A 266 11.83 10.24 -11.19
N ALA A 267 11.76 8.93 -10.96
CA ALA A 267 12.74 7.97 -11.48
C ALA A 267 12.06 6.80 -12.17
N ALA A 268 12.28 6.65 -13.48
CA ALA A 268 11.96 5.42 -14.17
C ALA A 268 12.99 4.35 -13.78
N TRP A 269 12.53 3.21 -13.25
CA TRP A 269 13.34 2.06 -12.89
C TRP A 269 12.97 0.88 -13.77
N GLY A 270 13.87 0.43 -14.65
CA GLY A 270 13.68 -0.84 -15.33
C GLY A 270 13.58 -1.96 -14.30
N ASP A 271 12.42 -2.62 -14.19
CA ASP A 271 12.31 -3.85 -13.40
C ASP A 271 12.86 -5.01 -14.23
N PHE A 272 14.15 -5.26 -14.07
CA PHE A 272 14.84 -6.38 -14.74
C PHE A 272 14.73 -7.69 -13.95
N THR A 273 14.14 -7.69 -12.76
CA THR A 273 14.29 -8.82 -11.82
C THR A 273 13.31 -9.97 -12.06
N ASN A 274 12.19 -9.73 -12.75
CA ASN A 274 11.13 -10.73 -12.91
C ASN A 274 10.74 -11.03 -14.37
N ASN A 275 11.51 -10.55 -15.37
CA ASN A 275 11.27 -10.94 -16.75
C ASN A 275 12.38 -11.84 -17.32
N PRO A 276 12.23 -13.17 -17.28
CA PRO A 276 13.17 -14.08 -17.91
C PRO A 276 13.20 -13.97 -19.45
N SER A 277 12.23 -13.30 -20.08
CA SER A 277 12.23 -13.07 -21.53
C SER A 277 13.16 -11.95 -21.99
N GLY A 278 13.72 -11.15 -21.08
CA GLY A 278 14.56 -10.00 -21.43
C GLY A 278 13.78 -8.81 -22.01
N ASP A 279 12.46 -8.92 -22.16
CA ASP A 279 11.62 -7.80 -22.62
C ASP A 279 11.43 -6.81 -21.46
N ALA A 280 12.34 -5.85 -21.34
CA ALA A 280 12.15 -4.76 -20.42
C ALA A 280 10.83 -4.04 -20.78
N LYS A 281 9.78 -4.20 -19.97
CA LYS A 281 8.62 -3.33 -20.07
C LYS A 281 9.14 -1.92 -19.85
N SER A 282 9.04 -1.08 -20.88
CA SER A 282 9.50 0.30 -20.82
C SER A 282 8.82 0.98 -19.63
N SER A 283 9.64 1.35 -18.66
CA SER A 283 9.19 2.04 -17.47
C SER A 283 8.79 3.45 -17.86
N LEU A 284 7.49 3.70 -17.97
CA LEU A 284 6.97 4.97 -18.45
C LEU A 284 6.36 5.76 -17.29
N ILE A 285 6.86 6.98 -17.09
CA ILE A 285 6.16 8.00 -16.31
C ILE A 285 5.64 9.01 -17.32
N ARG A 286 4.31 9.18 -17.37
CA ARG A 286 3.65 10.07 -18.34
C ARG A 286 3.00 11.23 -17.60
N PHE A 287 3.24 12.45 -18.09
CA PHE A 287 2.55 13.66 -17.68
C PHE A 287 1.80 14.22 -18.87
N SER A 288 0.48 14.15 -18.86
CA SER A 288 -0.36 14.65 -19.95
C SER A 288 -0.66 16.15 -19.83
N LYS A 289 -0.31 16.75 -18.69
CA LYS A 289 -0.57 18.14 -18.32
C LYS A 289 0.62 18.74 -17.56
N ASP A 290 0.50 20.02 -17.23
CA ASP A 290 1.54 20.81 -16.60
C ASP A 290 1.91 20.29 -15.20
N ILE A 291 3.19 20.42 -14.88
CA ILE A 291 3.72 20.26 -13.53
C ILE A 291 4.08 21.65 -13.00
N ASN A 292 3.45 22.05 -11.90
CA ASN A 292 3.77 23.27 -11.18
C ASN A 292 4.58 22.91 -9.94
N VAL A 293 5.78 23.48 -9.82
CA VAL A 293 6.63 23.28 -8.65
C VAL A 293 6.80 24.60 -7.92
N ASP A 294 6.25 24.64 -6.71
CA ASP A 294 6.57 25.64 -5.69
C ASP A 294 7.58 25.06 -4.71
N GLN A 295 8.78 25.61 -4.70
CA GLN A 295 9.89 25.13 -3.90
C GLN A 295 10.49 26.27 -3.09
N SER A 296 10.45 26.13 -1.77
CA SER A 296 11.19 27.01 -0.87
C SER A 296 12.52 26.39 -0.46
N GLU A 297 12.58 25.06 -0.25
CA GLU A 297 13.76 24.29 0.17
C GLU A 297 13.70 22.83 -0.36
N GLY A 298 14.82 22.09 -0.39
CA GLY A 298 14.87 20.66 -0.75
C GLY A 298 15.44 20.34 -2.14
N SER A 299 15.09 19.19 -2.72
CA SER A 299 15.52 18.82 -4.08
C SER A 299 14.38 18.25 -4.94
N VAL A 300 14.45 18.54 -6.24
CA VAL A 300 13.55 18.01 -7.26
C VAL A 300 14.40 17.40 -8.37
N ALA A 301 14.26 16.10 -8.61
CA ALA A 301 15.04 15.41 -9.64
C ALA A 301 14.12 14.69 -10.63
N PHE A 302 14.44 14.84 -11.92
CA PHE A 302 13.84 14.08 -13.01
C PHE A 302 14.94 13.31 -13.72
N GLY A 303 14.89 11.98 -13.75
CA GLY A 303 15.91 11.19 -14.43
C GLY A 303 15.64 9.69 -14.48
N SER A 304 16.48 8.97 -15.22
CA SER A 304 16.54 7.50 -15.18
C SER A 304 17.76 7.07 -14.36
N ASN A 305 17.55 6.39 -13.23
CA ASN A 305 18.63 5.79 -12.48
C ASN A 305 18.95 4.41 -13.07
N TYR A 306 19.88 4.37 -14.03
CA TYR A 306 20.58 3.14 -14.36
C TYR A 306 21.75 2.97 -13.40
N THR A 307 21.64 2.05 -12.44
CA THR A 307 22.80 1.67 -11.63
C THR A 307 23.80 0.93 -12.52
N SER A 308 25.06 1.32 -12.44
CA SER A 308 26.17 0.91 -13.31
C SER A 308 26.61 -0.56 -13.19
N GLU A 309 25.85 -1.43 -12.53
CA GLU A 309 26.26 -2.82 -12.25
C GLU A 309 25.87 -3.85 -13.33
N TYR A 310 25.06 -3.47 -14.31
CA TYR A 310 24.75 -4.32 -15.49
C TYR A 310 25.02 -3.55 -16.79
N GLN A 311 26.29 -3.26 -17.10
CA GLN A 311 26.72 -2.76 -18.41
C GLN A 311 26.98 -3.90 -19.43
N GLY A 312 26.13 -4.92 -19.42
CA GLY A 312 26.21 -6.05 -20.34
C GLY A 312 24.91 -6.19 -21.10
N PHE A 313 24.95 -5.84 -22.39
CA PHE A 313 23.89 -6.05 -23.40
C PHE A 313 22.57 -5.31 -23.13
N LEU A 314 22.33 -4.21 -23.84
CA LEU A 314 21.02 -3.86 -24.37
C LEU A 314 21.17 -2.74 -25.41
N SER A 315 21.09 -3.11 -26.69
CA SER A 315 20.69 -2.18 -27.74
C SER A 315 19.17 -2.04 -27.67
N ALA A 316 18.67 -0.93 -27.14
CA ALA A 316 17.28 -0.56 -27.34
C ALA A 316 17.12 -0.12 -28.81
N SER A 317 16.76 -1.05 -29.70
CA SER A 317 16.25 -0.69 -31.01
C SER A 317 14.81 -0.16 -30.83
N SER A 318 14.55 1.06 -31.33
CA SER A 318 13.31 1.87 -31.29
C SER A 318 13.14 2.83 -30.09
N SER A 319 13.69 4.03 -30.25
CA SER A 319 13.07 5.36 -30.09
C SER A 319 11.82 5.55 -29.18
N GLY A 320 11.84 5.10 -27.93
CA GLY A 320 10.86 5.50 -26.90
C GLY A 320 11.50 6.38 -25.83
N SER A 321 11.11 7.66 -25.74
CA SER A 321 11.49 8.52 -24.62
C SER A 321 10.88 7.98 -23.32
N LEU A 322 11.68 7.85 -22.24
CA LEU A 322 11.20 7.41 -20.91
C LEU A 322 10.22 8.41 -20.27
N ILE A 323 10.19 9.65 -20.78
CA ILE A 323 9.17 10.66 -20.52
C ILE A 323 8.57 11.04 -21.88
N ASP A 324 7.43 10.43 -22.20
CA ASP A 324 6.84 10.45 -23.55
C ASP A 324 6.23 11.83 -23.90
N THR A 325 5.82 12.60 -22.90
CA THR A 325 5.27 13.95 -23.07
C THR A 325 5.46 14.73 -21.77
N LEU A 326 6.08 15.89 -21.85
CA LEU A 326 6.09 16.92 -20.80
C LEU A 326 5.54 18.16 -21.49
N SER A 327 4.30 18.57 -21.18
CA SER A 327 3.69 19.74 -21.82
C SER A 327 4.43 21.02 -21.44
N THR A 328 4.66 21.24 -20.15
CA THR A 328 5.44 22.36 -19.59
C THR A 328 5.77 22.08 -18.11
N VAL A 329 6.99 22.38 -17.67
CA VAL A 329 7.32 22.50 -16.23
C VAL A 329 7.36 23.99 -15.87
N ARG A 330 6.48 24.42 -14.96
CA ARG A 330 6.49 25.80 -14.46
C ARG A 330 7.11 25.81 -13.06
N LEU A 331 8.13 26.64 -12.90
CA LEU A 331 8.81 26.84 -11.63
C LEU A 331 8.42 28.21 -11.09
N SER A 332 7.98 28.27 -9.83
CA SER A 332 7.69 29.52 -9.13
C SER A 332 8.14 29.38 -7.68
N GLY A 333 8.81 30.39 -7.12
CA GLY A 333 9.23 30.38 -5.70
C GLY A 333 10.33 31.39 -5.40
N ALA A 334 10.22 32.08 -4.27
CA ALA A 334 11.16 33.14 -3.86
C ALA A 334 12.52 32.65 -3.35
N GLY A 335 12.77 31.32 -3.36
CA GLY A 335 13.87 30.65 -2.65
C GLY A 335 14.75 29.72 -3.50
N LEU A 336 14.76 29.84 -4.83
CA LEU A 336 15.55 28.97 -5.73
C LEU A 336 17.08 28.99 -5.47
N SER A 337 17.59 29.79 -4.53
CA SER A 337 19.02 29.85 -4.17
C SER A 337 19.51 28.68 -3.32
N LYS A 338 18.62 27.85 -2.73
CA LYS A 338 19.00 26.74 -1.83
C LYS A 338 18.55 25.34 -2.27
N GLY A 339 17.78 25.22 -3.35
CA GLY A 339 17.35 23.93 -3.90
C GLY A 339 18.06 23.60 -5.20
N SER A 340 18.31 22.32 -5.47
CA SER A 340 18.80 21.85 -6.78
C SER A 340 17.67 21.22 -7.58
N ILE A 341 17.55 21.63 -8.84
CA ILE A 341 16.75 20.93 -9.86
C ILE A 341 17.73 20.27 -10.81
N SER A 342 17.64 18.96 -10.96
CA SER A 342 18.48 18.21 -11.89
C SER A 342 17.62 17.49 -12.92
N PHE A 343 17.90 17.74 -14.20
CA PHE A 343 17.39 16.96 -15.31
C PHE A 343 18.51 16.01 -15.75
N ILE A 344 18.41 14.73 -15.36
CA ILE A 344 19.39 13.71 -15.75
C ILE A 344 18.87 13.02 -17.00
N ASN A 345 19.25 13.54 -18.17
CA ASN A 345 19.14 12.82 -19.44
C ASN A 345 20.45 12.07 -19.69
N SER A 346 20.55 10.83 -19.26
CA SER A 346 21.67 9.96 -19.64
C SER A 346 21.29 9.11 -20.85
N ILE A 347 21.33 9.69 -22.05
CA ILE A 347 21.51 8.88 -23.27
C ILE A 347 23.00 8.58 -23.36
N ILE A 348 23.47 7.55 -22.64
CA ILE A 348 24.81 7.04 -22.84
C ILE A 348 24.76 6.16 -24.10
N ASN A 349 24.99 6.76 -25.26
CA ASN A 349 25.40 6.01 -26.46
C ASN A 349 26.85 5.55 -26.26
N THR A 350 27.06 4.46 -25.52
CA THR A 350 28.35 3.78 -25.56
C THR A 350 28.50 3.11 -26.92
N PRO A 351 29.60 3.35 -27.68
CA PRO A 351 29.87 2.57 -28.87
C PRO A 351 29.99 1.10 -28.49
N ILE A 352 29.35 0.23 -29.28
CA ILE A 352 29.40 -1.23 -29.13
C ILE A 352 30.87 -1.64 -29.12
N ARG A 353 31.44 -1.97 -27.95
CA ARG A 353 32.66 -2.76 -27.89
C ARG A 353 32.26 -4.18 -28.20
N ASN A 354 32.63 -4.65 -29.39
CA ASN A 354 32.64 -6.07 -29.71
C ASN A 354 33.56 -6.75 -28.71
N TRP A 355 32.98 -7.37 -27.68
CA TRP A 355 33.70 -8.34 -26.89
C TRP A 355 34.03 -9.53 -27.79
N PRO A 356 35.27 -10.07 -27.75
CA PRO A 356 35.56 -11.31 -28.43
C PRO A 356 34.58 -12.39 -27.94
N PRO A 357 34.16 -13.32 -28.83
CA PRO A 357 33.29 -14.41 -28.42
C PRO A 357 33.89 -15.14 -27.22
N PRO A 358 33.05 -15.63 -26.28
CA PRO A 358 33.54 -16.36 -25.13
C PRO A 358 34.42 -17.53 -25.59
N PRO A 359 35.53 -17.82 -24.90
CA PRO A 359 36.39 -18.93 -25.28
C PRO A 359 35.56 -20.21 -25.32
N THR A 360 35.63 -20.92 -26.44
CA THR A 360 35.03 -22.25 -26.60
C THR A 360 35.52 -23.13 -25.46
N ARG A 361 34.60 -23.77 -24.72
CA ARG A 361 34.94 -24.70 -23.64
C ARG A 361 35.97 -25.72 -24.13
N PRO A 362 37.04 -26.01 -23.36
CA PRO A 362 37.95 -27.10 -23.68
C PRO A 362 37.16 -28.40 -23.84
N GLN A 363 37.37 -29.10 -24.95
CA GLN A 363 36.86 -30.46 -25.10
C GLN A 363 37.45 -31.34 -23.99
N PRO A 364 36.65 -32.21 -23.34
CA PRO A 364 37.18 -33.14 -22.37
C PRO A 364 38.17 -34.08 -23.05
N TRP A 365 39.34 -34.20 -22.42
CA TRP A 365 40.43 -35.06 -22.83
C TRP A 365 39.95 -36.50 -23.01
N ARG A 366 40.20 -37.05 -24.21
CA ARG A 366 40.30 -38.50 -24.40
C ARG A 366 41.56 -38.97 -23.68
N GLU A 367 41.41 -39.60 -22.53
CA GLU A 367 42.45 -40.49 -22.01
C GLU A 367 42.43 -41.78 -22.84
N ARG A 368 43.58 -42.13 -23.42
CA ARG A 368 43.86 -43.49 -23.86
C ARG A 368 44.31 -44.29 -22.64
N ALA A 369 43.63 -45.39 -22.39
CA ALA A 369 44.24 -46.69 -22.08
C ALA A 369 43.55 -47.71 -22.99
#